data_AF-A0A0Q5TTQ8-F1
#
_entry.id   AF-A0A0Q5TTQ8-F1
#
_cell.length_a   1.000
_cell.length_b   1.000
_cell.length_c   1.000
_cell.angle_alpha   90.00
_cell.angle_beta   90.00
_cell.angle_gamma   90.00
#
_symmetry.space_group_name_H-M   'P 1'
#
loop_
_entity.id
_entity.type
_entity.pdbx_description
1 polymer ?
#
loop_
_entity_poly.entity_id
_entity_poly.type
_entity_poly.pdbx_seq_one_letter_code
_entity_poly.pdbx_strand_id
1 'polypeptide(L)'
;MQTAELKISVQNAYVAFKNGTAKQKAFLRDLFPDHNFDGDITDRVGSYEDACAIVGINPMTIDNFKPFPEQDREYHFASHKLVTIARVLNEGWQPNWNDSTQAKYYPWFKPAGGSGFSFDDCIYDGSYTTVGSRLVFRTSELATYAGKQFIDIYNIILKN
;
A
#
# COMPACT_ATOMS: atom_id res chain seq x y z
N MET A 1 -45.49 -16.37 1.03
CA MET A 1 -44.53 -17.50 0.98
C MET A 1 -43.58 -17.34 2.16
N GLN A 2 -43.37 -18.38 2.97
CA GLN A 2 -42.26 -18.36 3.94
C GLN A 2 -40.96 -18.31 3.15
N THR A 3 -40.11 -17.32 3.42
CA THR A 3 -38.76 -17.25 2.87
C THR A 3 -37.91 -18.35 3.51
N ALA A 4 -37.41 -19.27 2.68
CA ALA A 4 -36.41 -20.24 3.10
C ALA A 4 -35.02 -19.61 3.01
N GLU A 5 -34.21 -19.75 4.06
CA GLU A 5 -32.82 -19.29 4.08
C GLU A 5 -31.87 -20.34 3.50
N LEU A 6 -30.98 -19.91 2.60
CA LEU A 6 -29.83 -20.68 2.13
C LEU A 6 -28.61 -20.32 2.99
N LYS A 7 -27.95 -21.32 3.58
CA LYS A 7 -26.74 -21.15 4.40
C LYS A 7 -25.52 -21.72 3.68
N ILE A 8 -24.42 -20.95 3.63
CA ILE A 8 -23.11 -21.38 3.14
C ILE A 8 -22.08 -21.24 4.25
N SER A 9 -21.10 -22.14 4.32
CA SER A 9 -19.97 -21.98 5.25
C SER A 9 -18.99 -20.94 4.71
N VAL A 10 -18.34 -20.21 5.63
CA VAL A 10 -17.28 -19.24 5.28
C VAL A 10 -16.22 -19.89 4.40
N GLN A 11 -15.77 -21.10 4.76
CA GLN A 11 -14.77 -21.85 3.98
C GLN A 11 -15.21 -22.08 2.53
N ASN A 12 -16.47 -22.48 2.31
CA ASN A 12 -16.98 -22.73 0.97
C ASN A 12 -17.11 -21.42 0.17
N ALA A 13 -17.48 -20.31 0.83
CA ALA A 13 -17.51 -19.00 0.19
C ALA A 13 -16.11 -18.54 -0.26
N TYR A 14 -15.07 -18.75 0.55
CA TYR A 14 -13.68 -18.47 0.17
C TYR A 14 -13.19 -19.36 -0.98
N VAL A 15 -13.52 -20.66 -0.97
CA VAL A 15 -13.19 -21.57 -2.08
C VAL A 15 -13.88 -21.13 -3.38
N ALA A 16 -15.16 -20.74 -3.31
CA ALA A 16 -15.90 -20.21 -4.45
C ALA A 16 -15.30 -18.89 -4.95
N PHE A 17 -14.90 -18.00 -4.05
CA PHE A 17 -14.24 -16.76 -4.39
C PHE A 17 -12.90 -17.00 -5.10
N LYS A 18 -12.03 -17.84 -4.54
CA LYS A 18 -10.70 -18.13 -5.08
C LYS A 18 -10.78 -18.69 -6.51
N ASN A 19 -11.74 -19.58 -6.77
CA ASN A 19 -11.92 -20.24 -8.06
C ASN A 19 -12.85 -19.49 -9.03
N GLY A 20 -13.44 -18.37 -8.60
CA GLY A 20 -14.42 -17.62 -9.37
C GLY A 20 -13.80 -16.69 -10.43
N THR A 21 -14.56 -16.46 -11.50
CA THR A 21 -14.32 -15.38 -12.47
C THR A 21 -14.45 -14.01 -11.82
N ALA A 22 -13.99 -12.95 -12.50
CA ALA A 22 -14.12 -11.57 -12.00
C ALA A 22 -15.58 -11.20 -11.64
N LYS A 23 -16.55 -11.63 -12.45
CA LYS A 23 -17.98 -11.41 -12.18
C LYS A 23 -18.46 -12.17 -10.94
N GLN A 24 -18.02 -13.41 -10.76
CA GLN A 24 -18.38 -14.22 -9.58
C GLN A 24 -17.75 -13.67 -8.29
N LYS A 25 -16.50 -13.21 -8.35
CA LYS A 25 -15.82 -12.54 -7.24
C LYS A 25 -16.54 -11.25 -6.83
N ALA A 26 -16.92 -10.43 -7.80
CA ALA A 26 -17.71 -9.22 -7.54
C ALA A 26 -19.05 -9.56 -6.86
N PHE A 27 -19.77 -10.54 -7.41
CA PHE A 27 -21.04 -11.00 -6.82
C PHE A 27 -20.90 -11.50 -5.38
N LEU A 28 -19.82 -12.24 -5.05
CA LEU A 28 -19.59 -12.70 -3.68
C LEU A 28 -19.29 -11.55 -2.70
N ARG A 29 -18.59 -10.50 -3.13
CA ARG A 29 -18.42 -9.28 -2.32
C ARG A 29 -19.75 -8.58 -2.07
N ASP A 30 -20.60 -8.48 -3.08
CA ASP A 30 -21.91 -7.85 -2.97
C ASP A 30 -22.86 -8.63 -2.04
N LEU A 31 -22.80 -9.97 -2.07
CA LEU A 31 -23.61 -10.82 -1.21
C LEU A 31 -23.17 -10.80 0.26
N PHE A 32 -21.88 -10.63 0.51
CA PHE A 32 -21.29 -10.77 1.85
C PHE A 32 -20.34 -9.59 2.12
N PRO A 33 -20.86 -8.36 2.25
CA PRO A 33 -20.03 -7.15 2.37
C PRO A 33 -19.19 -7.11 3.65
N ASP A 34 -19.61 -7.82 4.70
CA ASP A 34 -18.89 -7.89 5.98
C ASP A 34 -17.70 -8.88 5.94
N HIS A 35 -17.47 -9.58 4.83
CA HIS A 35 -16.39 -10.54 4.67
C HIS A 35 -15.31 -10.04 3.71
N ASN A 36 -14.06 -9.94 4.20
CA ASN A 36 -12.91 -9.60 3.37
C ASN A 36 -12.38 -10.82 2.59
N PHE A 37 -12.96 -11.08 1.42
CA PHE A 37 -12.50 -12.18 0.55
C PHE A 37 -11.13 -11.97 -0.09
N ASP A 38 -10.68 -10.73 -0.19
CA ASP A 38 -9.42 -10.40 -0.85
C ASP A 38 -8.20 -10.67 0.04
N GLY A 39 -8.41 -10.80 1.35
CA GLY A 39 -7.34 -10.88 2.35
C GLY A 39 -6.78 -9.49 2.70
N ASP A 40 -5.80 -9.46 3.59
CA ASP A 40 -5.20 -8.20 4.02
C ASP A 40 -4.40 -7.55 2.87
N ILE A 41 -4.41 -6.22 2.80
CA ILE A 41 -3.73 -5.50 1.71
C ILE A 41 -2.23 -5.78 1.67
N THR A 42 -1.62 -6.07 2.82
CA THR A 42 -0.21 -6.44 2.96
C THR A 42 0.12 -7.83 2.40
N ASP A 43 -0.86 -8.72 2.27
CA ASP A 43 -0.67 -10.02 1.60
C ASP A 43 -0.74 -9.90 0.08
N ARG A 44 -1.39 -8.83 -0.40
CA ARG A 44 -1.68 -8.59 -1.83
C ARG A 44 -0.66 -7.67 -2.50
N VAL A 45 0.07 -6.86 -1.74
CA VAL A 45 0.99 -5.84 -2.25
C VAL A 45 2.41 -6.15 -1.81
N GLY A 46 3.09 -7.07 -2.51
CA GLY A 46 4.50 -7.40 -2.26
C GLY A 46 5.47 -6.59 -3.11
N SER A 47 4.99 -5.99 -4.20
CA SER A 47 5.78 -5.30 -5.21
C SER A 47 5.09 -4.03 -5.74
N TYR A 48 5.83 -3.23 -6.52
CA TYR A 48 5.26 -2.09 -7.25
C TYR A 48 4.26 -2.56 -8.32
N GLU A 49 4.54 -3.67 -8.96
CA GLU A 49 3.72 -4.27 -10.00
C GLU A 49 2.37 -4.75 -9.43
N ASP A 50 2.35 -5.33 -8.22
CA ASP A 50 1.12 -5.67 -7.52
C ASP A 50 0.27 -4.43 -7.24
N ALA A 51 0.91 -3.36 -6.76
CA ALA A 51 0.23 -2.08 -6.52
C ALA A 51 -0.36 -1.52 -7.83
N CYS A 52 0.40 -1.54 -8.92
CA CYS A 52 -0.08 -1.13 -10.24
C CYS A 52 -1.28 -1.96 -10.71
N ALA A 53 -1.24 -3.29 -10.54
CA ALA A 53 -2.33 -4.18 -10.91
C ALA A 53 -3.61 -3.87 -10.12
N ILE A 54 -3.50 -3.57 -8.82
CA ILE A 54 -4.65 -3.21 -7.97
C ILE A 54 -5.23 -1.85 -8.37
N VAL A 55 -4.39 -0.87 -8.70
CA VAL A 55 -4.84 0.45 -9.18
C VAL A 55 -5.39 0.39 -10.62
N GLY A 56 -5.03 -0.64 -11.39
CA GLY A 56 -5.42 -0.79 -12.78
C GLY A 56 -4.58 0.06 -13.75
N ILE A 57 -3.29 0.25 -13.44
CA ILE A 57 -2.34 0.96 -14.30
C ILE A 57 -1.22 0.03 -14.77
N ASN A 58 -0.63 0.35 -15.93
CA ASN A 58 0.60 -0.33 -16.36
C ASN A 58 1.80 0.18 -15.55
N PRO A 59 2.67 -0.71 -15.05
CA PRO A 59 3.92 -0.31 -14.39
C PRO A 59 4.78 0.57 -15.31
N MET A 60 5.29 1.67 -14.77
CA MET A 60 6.28 2.50 -15.46
C MET A 60 7.67 1.89 -15.36
N THR A 61 8.54 2.27 -16.29
CA THR A 61 9.98 1.95 -16.26
C THR A 61 10.79 3.23 -16.15
N ILE A 62 12.10 3.09 -15.92
CA ILE A 62 13.03 4.23 -15.85
C ILE A 62 13.01 5.10 -17.13
N ASP A 63 12.64 4.51 -18.27
CA ASP A 63 12.52 5.21 -19.55
C ASP A 63 11.43 6.28 -19.53
N ASN A 64 10.37 6.10 -18.72
CA ASN A 64 9.34 7.12 -18.52
C ASN A 64 9.90 8.39 -17.84
N PHE A 65 11.07 8.31 -17.22
CA PHE A 65 11.73 9.40 -16.49
C PHE A 65 12.92 10.00 -17.26
N LYS A 66 13.13 9.64 -18.53
CA LYS A 66 14.15 10.25 -19.42
C LYS A 66 14.10 11.79 -19.52
N PRO A 67 12.95 12.48 -19.38
CA PRO A 67 12.91 13.94 -19.35
C PRO A 67 13.67 14.58 -18.16
N PHE A 68 13.94 13.84 -17.08
CA PHE A 68 14.75 14.31 -15.95
C PHE A 68 16.26 14.12 -16.22
N PRO A 69 17.15 14.93 -15.59
CA PRO A 69 18.59 14.70 -15.60
C PRO A 69 18.92 13.27 -15.16
N GLU A 70 19.94 12.66 -15.77
CA GLU A 70 20.28 11.25 -15.54
C GLU A 70 20.44 10.89 -14.05
N GLN A 71 21.10 11.77 -13.28
CA GLN A 71 21.31 11.64 -11.84
C GLN A 71 20.02 11.66 -11.00
N ASP A 72 18.92 12.21 -11.52
CA ASP A 72 17.66 12.38 -10.78
C ASP A 72 16.60 11.32 -11.16
N ARG A 73 16.82 10.56 -12.24
CA ARG A 73 15.80 9.64 -12.78
C ARG A 73 15.43 8.54 -11.80
N GLU A 74 16.42 7.96 -11.12
CA GLU A 74 16.19 6.91 -10.13
C GLU A 74 15.36 7.42 -8.95
N TYR A 75 15.66 8.63 -8.47
CA TYR A 75 14.89 9.27 -7.40
C TYR A 75 13.42 9.46 -7.80
N HIS A 76 13.16 10.00 -8.99
CA HIS A 76 11.79 10.22 -9.46
C HIS A 76 11.04 8.90 -9.71
N PHE A 77 11.72 7.89 -10.25
CA PHE A 77 11.12 6.58 -10.44
C PHE A 77 10.79 5.89 -9.11
N ALA A 78 11.73 5.88 -8.15
CA ALA A 78 11.51 5.34 -6.80
C ALA A 78 10.38 6.08 -6.07
N SER A 79 10.33 7.40 -6.18
CA SER A 79 9.25 8.22 -5.63
C SER A 79 7.88 7.84 -6.20
N HIS A 80 7.80 7.65 -7.53
CA HIS A 80 6.56 7.19 -8.17
C HIS A 80 6.12 5.82 -7.65
N LYS A 81 7.06 4.88 -7.50
CA LYS A 81 6.77 3.54 -6.96
C LYS A 81 6.19 3.64 -5.54
N LEU A 82 6.88 4.35 -4.64
CA LEU A 82 6.46 4.47 -3.24
C LEU A 82 5.10 5.16 -3.09
N VAL A 83 4.84 6.22 -3.86
CA VAL A 83 3.53 6.89 -3.83
C VAL A 83 2.41 5.96 -4.31
N THR A 84 2.67 5.14 -5.32
CA THR A 84 1.69 4.17 -5.82
C THR A 84 1.42 3.08 -4.78
N ILE A 85 2.47 2.52 -4.19
CA ILE A 85 2.39 1.52 -3.11
C ILE A 85 1.62 2.08 -1.91
N ALA A 86 2.00 3.28 -1.43
CA ALA A 86 1.37 3.91 -0.27
C ALA A 86 -0.11 4.20 -0.49
N ARG A 87 -0.51 4.57 -1.71
CA ARG A 87 -1.92 4.75 -2.07
C ARG A 87 -2.73 3.46 -1.91
N VAL A 88 -2.17 2.35 -2.39
CA VAL A 88 -2.84 1.04 -2.33
C VAL A 88 -2.90 0.52 -0.91
N LEU A 89 -1.79 0.56 -0.18
CA LEU A 89 -1.72 0.11 1.22
C LEU A 89 -2.69 0.89 2.14
N ASN A 90 -2.99 2.14 1.82
CA ASN A 90 -3.96 2.95 2.57
C ASN A 90 -5.42 2.67 2.21
N GLU A 91 -5.70 1.88 1.17
CA GLU A 91 -7.06 1.49 0.76
C GLU A 91 -8.03 2.68 0.64
N GLY A 92 -7.56 3.78 0.05
CA GLY A 92 -8.35 5.00 -0.14
C GLY A 92 -8.36 5.95 1.06
N TRP A 93 -7.76 5.59 2.19
CA TRP A 93 -7.51 6.55 3.27
C TRP A 93 -6.58 7.67 2.78
N GLN A 94 -6.89 8.90 3.18
CA GLN A 94 -6.07 10.09 2.95
C GLN A 94 -5.91 10.85 4.27
N PRO A 95 -4.71 11.37 4.57
CA PRO A 95 -4.50 12.15 5.78
C PRO A 95 -5.31 13.45 5.75
N ASN A 96 -6.08 13.69 6.81
CA ASN A 96 -6.69 14.98 7.10
C ASN A 96 -5.70 15.83 7.89
N TRP A 97 -5.07 16.79 7.21
CA TRP A 97 -4.06 17.67 7.81
C TRP A 97 -4.65 18.72 8.76
N ASN A 98 -5.96 19.01 8.64
CA ASN A 98 -6.67 19.91 9.55
C ASN A 98 -7.06 19.22 10.87
N ASP A 99 -6.91 17.89 10.94
CA ASP A 99 -7.15 17.11 12.15
C ASP A 99 -5.81 16.72 12.79
N SER A 100 -5.46 17.44 13.85
CA SER A 100 -4.25 17.20 14.64
C SER A 100 -4.36 15.98 15.56
N THR A 101 -5.55 15.42 15.73
CA THR A 101 -5.78 14.20 16.52
C THR A 101 -5.68 12.94 15.66
N GLN A 102 -5.90 13.06 14.35
CA GLN A 102 -5.77 11.94 13.42
C GLN A 102 -4.31 11.46 13.38
N ALA A 103 -4.11 10.20 13.77
CA ALA A 103 -2.83 9.54 13.67
C ALA A 103 -2.39 9.37 12.21
N LYS A 104 -1.11 9.67 11.95
CA LYS A 104 -0.44 9.56 10.65
C LYS A 104 0.92 8.93 10.93
N TYR A 105 1.16 7.76 10.34
CA TYR A 105 2.35 6.98 10.63
C TYR A 105 3.31 7.02 9.45
N TYR A 106 4.58 7.32 9.71
CA TYR A 106 5.64 7.27 8.70
C TYR A 106 6.68 6.23 9.09
N PRO A 107 7.19 5.40 8.14
CA PRO A 107 8.27 4.48 8.44
C PRO A 107 9.55 5.26 8.70
N TRP A 108 10.15 5.07 9.88
CA TRP A 108 11.39 5.73 10.28
C TRP A 108 12.58 4.83 10.00
N PHE A 109 13.66 5.46 9.52
CA PHE A 109 14.87 4.76 9.10
C PHE A 109 16.08 5.34 9.81
N LYS A 110 17.04 4.49 10.15
CA LYS A 110 18.34 4.88 10.69
C LYS A 110 19.46 4.52 9.73
N PRO A 111 20.61 5.21 9.77
CA PRO A 111 21.79 4.75 9.07
C PRO A 111 22.14 3.32 9.49
N ALA A 112 22.29 2.44 8.52
CA ALA A 112 22.87 1.12 8.70
C ALA A 112 24.37 1.21 8.36
N GLY A 113 25.22 0.45 9.04
CA GLY A 113 26.66 0.41 8.70
C GLY A 113 26.85 0.16 7.19
N GLY A 114 27.57 1.06 6.51
CA GLY A 114 27.69 1.11 5.04
C GLY A 114 27.09 2.40 4.45
N SER A 115 26.65 2.35 3.18
CA SER A 115 26.03 3.48 2.44
C SER A 115 24.49 3.42 2.42
N GLY A 116 23.86 2.80 3.43
CA GLY A 116 22.43 2.47 3.43
C GLY A 116 21.69 2.82 4.72
N PHE A 117 20.36 2.74 4.66
CA PHE A 117 19.45 2.87 5.78
C PHE A 117 18.77 1.53 6.09
N SER A 118 18.43 1.32 7.36
CA SER A 118 17.59 0.22 7.82
C SER A 118 16.33 0.77 8.48
N PHE A 119 15.22 0.04 8.35
CA PHE A 119 14.00 0.33 9.10
C PHE A 119 14.31 0.26 10.60
N ASP A 120 13.89 1.28 11.33
CA ASP A 120 14.09 1.38 12.77
C ASP A 120 12.76 1.22 13.52
N ASP A 121 11.79 2.07 13.22
CA ASP A 121 10.45 2.07 13.82
C ASP A 121 9.44 2.81 12.92
N CYS A 122 8.21 3.04 13.40
CA CYS A 122 7.28 4.00 12.80
C CYS A 122 7.07 5.19 13.75
N ILE A 123 7.06 6.41 13.21
CA ILE A 123 6.82 7.63 13.99
C ILE A 123 5.37 8.09 13.83
N TYR A 124 4.80 8.59 14.93
CA TYR A 124 3.54 9.33 14.94
C TYR A 124 3.82 10.79 14.60
N ASP A 125 3.25 11.29 13.51
CA ASP A 125 3.41 12.68 13.09
C ASP A 125 2.10 13.45 13.30
N GLY A 126 2.07 14.29 14.33
CA GLY A 126 0.97 15.23 14.58
C GLY A 126 1.21 16.54 13.85
N SER A 127 0.42 16.80 12.79
CA SER A 127 0.25 18.05 11.99
C SER A 127 1.47 18.92 11.62
N TYR A 128 2.70 18.61 12.03
CA TYR A 128 3.93 19.37 11.82
C TYR A 128 4.94 18.50 11.07
N THR A 129 4.66 18.24 9.80
CA THR A 129 5.38 17.19 9.09
C THR A 129 6.54 17.71 8.22
N THR A 130 7.73 17.13 8.43
CA THR A 130 8.89 17.19 7.51
C THR A 130 8.88 16.04 6.50
N VAL A 131 7.84 15.20 6.48
CA VAL A 131 7.74 14.04 5.61
C VAL A 131 6.71 14.25 4.49
N GLY A 132 6.90 13.56 3.37
CA GLY A 132 5.99 13.68 2.23
C GLY A 132 4.61 13.16 2.57
N SER A 133 3.59 14.03 2.46
CA SER A 133 2.17 13.71 2.75
C SER A 133 1.60 12.48 2.02
N ARG A 134 2.29 12.04 0.96
CA ARG A 134 1.92 10.90 0.13
C ARG A 134 2.49 9.57 0.62
N LEU A 135 3.32 9.58 1.66
CA LEU A 135 4.02 8.41 2.22
C LEU A 135 3.68 8.15 3.69
N VAL A 136 2.60 8.76 4.20
CA VAL A 136 2.05 8.45 5.53
C VAL A 136 0.97 7.39 5.43
N PHE A 137 0.83 6.60 6.49
CA PHE A 137 -0.08 5.47 6.58
C PHE A 137 -1.08 5.65 7.72
N ARG A 138 -2.28 5.08 7.53
CA ARG A 138 -3.36 5.14 8.53
C ARG A 138 -3.06 4.40 9.84
N THR A 139 -2.19 3.38 9.81
CA THR A 139 -1.79 2.62 11.01
C THR A 139 -0.29 2.37 11.06
N SER A 140 0.21 2.10 12.26
CA SER A 140 1.60 1.70 12.54
C SER A 140 1.99 0.41 11.82
N GLU A 141 1.07 -0.54 11.69
CA GLU A 141 1.32 -1.83 11.04
C GLU A 141 1.58 -1.64 9.55
N LEU A 142 0.81 -0.77 8.88
CA LEU A 142 1.00 -0.44 7.48
C LEU A 142 2.32 0.33 7.25
N ALA A 143 2.64 1.28 8.12
CA ALA A 143 3.93 1.98 8.05
C ALA A 143 5.10 1.02 8.25
N THR A 144 5.00 0.11 9.24
CA THR A 144 6.02 -0.91 9.50
C THR A 144 6.17 -1.86 8.33
N TYR A 145 5.06 -2.35 7.77
CA TYR A 145 5.08 -3.20 6.59
C TYR A 145 5.74 -2.48 5.42
N ALA A 146 5.32 -1.25 5.12
CA ALA A 146 5.86 -0.49 4.00
C ALA A 146 7.36 -0.24 4.15
N GLY A 147 7.82 0.17 5.33
CA GLY A 147 9.23 0.45 5.61
C GLY A 147 10.12 -0.79 5.53
N LYS A 148 9.61 -1.96 5.94
CA LYS A 148 10.34 -3.24 5.85
C LYS A 148 10.32 -3.83 4.45
N GLN A 149 9.13 -3.95 3.85
CA GLN A 149 8.93 -4.62 2.56
C GLN A 149 9.60 -3.86 1.41
N PHE A 150 9.59 -2.53 1.44
CA PHE A 150 10.07 -1.68 0.34
C PHE A 150 11.32 -0.88 0.71
N ILE A 151 12.11 -1.37 1.67
CA ILE A 151 13.32 -0.71 2.19
C ILE A 151 14.29 -0.32 1.06
N ASP A 152 14.42 -1.14 0.03
CA ASP A 152 15.30 -0.87 -1.11
C ASP A 152 14.86 0.36 -1.90
N ILE A 153 13.55 0.56 -2.06
CA ILE A 153 13.00 1.73 -2.73
C ILE A 153 13.15 2.97 -1.84
N TYR A 154 12.91 2.83 -0.53
CA TYR A 154 13.17 3.90 0.44
C TYR A 154 14.64 4.33 0.45
N ASN A 155 15.57 3.38 0.35
CA ASN A 155 16.99 3.64 0.30
C ASN A 155 17.40 4.53 -0.89
N ILE A 156 16.72 4.43 -2.04
CA ILE A 156 17.00 5.31 -3.19
C ILE A 156 16.60 6.76 -2.87
N ILE A 157 15.46 6.97 -2.21
CA ILE A 157 14.96 8.32 -1.93
C ILE A 157 15.63 9.00 -0.72
N LEU A 158 16.18 8.23 0.22
CA LEU A 158 16.78 8.74 1.46
C LEU A 158 18.27 9.07 1.35
N LYS A 159 18.97 8.55 0.33
CA LYS A 159 20.42 8.74 0.16
C LYS A 159 20.83 10.04 -0.55
N ASN A 160 19.85 10.88 -0.89
CA ASN A 160 20.09 12.13 -1.62
C ASN A 160 20.87 13.17 -0.80
#